data_AF-A0A1X0QFG8-F1
#
_entry.id   AF-A0A1X0QFG8-F1
#
_cell.length_a   1.000
_cell.length_b   1.000
_cell.length_c   1.000
_cell.angle_alpha   90.00
_cell.angle_beta   90.00
_cell.angle_gamma   90.00
#
_symmetry.space_group_name_H-M   'P 1'
#
loop_
_entity.id
_entity.type
_entity.pdbx_description
1 polymer ?
#
loop_
_entity_poly.entity_id
_entity_poly.type
_entity_poly.pdbx_seq_one_letter_code
_entity_poly.pdbx_strand_id
1 'polypeptide(L)'
;MGITASANPAIVEGRGHRIENIKSFPIVVDDSISTITKTKDALKLLVNLGLGDDLKKVKDSKTITSGKGKWRNRKYTERVGLLLVHDGETEMKAFSNITGVELAKVDSLNLLTLCSGGRLGRLIVYTKSAFMKLSTIYSDEGKKGFSLPDNMISIDNLDEYFYSPEIQSLINVPSLLPKGTTKKSKEELEKINEMIEMF
;
A
#
# COMPACT_ATOMS: atom_id res chain seq x y z
N MET A 1 -8.37 2.56 7.12
CA MET A 1 -7.00 2.73 6.57
C MET A 1 -6.47 1.52 5.81
N GLY A 2 -6.51 0.29 6.35
CA GLY A 2 -6.04 -0.89 5.60
C GLY A 2 -6.76 -1.10 4.25
N ILE A 3 -8.08 -0.93 4.26
CA ILE A 3 -8.93 -1.00 3.05
C ILE A 3 -8.59 0.11 2.06
N THR A 4 -8.48 1.36 2.53
CA THR A 4 -8.17 2.50 1.65
C THR A 4 -6.80 2.36 0.98
N ALA A 5 -5.79 1.87 1.71
CA ALA A 5 -4.47 1.62 1.15
C ALA A 5 -4.44 0.55 0.05
N SER A 6 -5.40 -0.39 0.05
CA SER A 6 -5.50 -1.42 -1.00
C SER A 6 -6.00 -0.87 -2.35
N ALA A 7 -6.63 0.31 -2.34
CA ALA A 7 -7.09 0.97 -3.56
C ALA A 7 -5.95 1.68 -4.31
N ASN A 8 -4.84 2.01 -3.64
CA ASN A 8 -3.71 2.69 -4.25
C ASN A 8 -2.70 1.69 -4.82
N PRO A 9 -2.49 1.64 -6.15
CA PRO A 9 -1.58 0.67 -6.77
C PRO A 9 -0.13 0.83 -6.31
N ALA A 10 0.34 2.06 -6.07
CA ALA A 10 1.72 2.30 -5.64
C ALA A 10 2.02 1.68 -4.26
N ILE A 11 1.04 1.69 -3.34
CA ILE A 11 1.20 1.06 -2.03
C ILE A 11 1.19 -0.47 -2.15
N VAL A 12 0.33 -1.01 -3.02
CA VAL A 12 0.22 -2.45 -3.26
C VAL A 12 1.48 -3.01 -3.92
N GLU A 13 2.04 -2.29 -4.89
CA GLU A 13 3.32 -2.61 -5.53
C GLU A 13 4.48 -2.47 -4.54
N GLY A 14 4.51 -1.39 -3.74
CA GLY A 14 5.52 -1.16 -2.70
C GLY A 14 5.53 -2.22 -1.60
N ARG A 15 4.40 -2.91 -1.35
CA ARG A 15 4.35 -4.10 -0.50
C ARG A 15 5.01 -5.31 -1.17
N GLY A 16 5.01 -5.35 -2.50
CA GLY A 16 5.69 -6.35 -3.32
C GLY A 16 4.74 -7.27 -4.08
N HIS A 17 3.44 -6.96 -4.21
CA HIS A 17 2.51 -7.70 -5.08
C HIS A 17 2.85 -7.47 -6.56
N ARG A 18 2.64 -8.48 -7.41
CA ARG A 18 2.82 -8.35 -8.87
C ARG A 18 1.52 -7.86 -9.51
N ILE A 19 1.51 -6.61 -9.95
CA ILE A 19 0.28 -5.93 -10.40
C ILE A 19 0.32 -5.42 -11.85
N GLU A 20 1.39 -5.70 -12.59
CA GLU A 20 1.65 -5.17 -13.94
C GLU A 20 0.53 -5.50 -14.95
N ASN A 21 -0.09 -6.67 -14.83
CA ASN A 21 -1.11 -7.17 -15.76
C ASN A 21 -2.56 -6.84 -15.33
N ILE A 22 -2.74 -6.08 -14.25
CA ILE A 22 -4.06 -5.76 -13.70
C ILE A 22 -4.58 -4.48 -14.36
N LYS A 23 -5.84 -4.51 -14.84
CA LYS A 23 -6.43 -3.39 -15.60
C LYS A 23 -6.78 -2.17 -14.74
N SER A 24 -7.30 -2.39 -13.54
CA SER A 24 -7.85 -1.33 -12.70
C SER A 24 -7.83 -1.69 -11.21
N PHE A 25 -7.70 -0.68 -10.36
CA PHE A 25 -7.81 -0.76 -8.92
C PHE A 25 -8.95 0.14 -8.42
N PRO A 26 -9.74 -0.27 -7.41
CA PRO A 26 -9.82 -1.60 -6.80
C PRO A 26 -10.41 -2.65 -7.75
N ILE A 27 -10.09 -3.94 -7.54
CA ILE A 27 -10.61 -5.04 -8.37
C ILE A 27 -11.98 -5.47 -7.83
N VAL A 28 -13.02 -5.29 -8.65
CA VAL A 28 -14.39 -5.72 -8.33
C VAL A 28 -14.85 -6.72 -9.37
N VAL A 29 -15.35 -7.86 -8.92
CA VAL A 29 -15.88 -8.96 -9.76
C VAL A 29 -17.34 -9.22 -9.45
N ASP A 30 -18.07 -9.75 -10.43
CA ASP A 30 -19.47 -10.13 -10.24
C ASP A 30 -19.64 -11.25 -9.20
N ASP A 31 -20.79 -11.23 -8.53
CA ASP A 31 -21.14 -12.19 -7.48
C ASP A 31 -21.27 -13.64 -8.00
N SER A 32 -21.32 -13.83 -9.32
CA SER A 32 -21.32 -15.14 -9.97
C SER A 32 -20.08 -15.97 -9.63
N ILE A 33 -18.99 -15.35 -9.17
CA ILE A 33 -17.79 -16.05 -8.71
C ILE A 33 -18.07 -17.05 -7.58
N SER A 34 -19.10 -16.78 -6.76
CA SER A 34 -19.54 -17.66 -5.66
C SER A 34 -20.12 -18.99 -6.15
N THR A 35 -20.62 -19.06 -7.38
CA THR A 35 -21.21 -20.27 -7.97
C THR A 35 -20.15 -21.28 -8.45
N ILE A 36 -18.89 -20.86 -8.54
CA ILE A 36 -17.79 -21.71 -9.02
C ILE A 36 -17.50 -22.77 -7.96
N THR A 37 -17.67 -24.03 -8.35
CA THR A 37 -17.42 -25.20 -7.48
C THR A 37 -16.05 -25.82 -7.71
N LYS A 38 -15.52 -25.74 -8.95
CA LYS A 38 -14.25 -26.39 -9.33
C LYS A 38 -13.07 -25.42 -9.19
N THR A 39 -12.03 -25.89 -8.50
CA THR A 39 -10.76 -25.15 -8.31
C THR A 39 -10.07 -24.82 -9.63
N LYS A 40 -10.16 -25.71 -10.62
CA LYS A 40 -9.60 -25.49 -11.97
C LYS A 40 -10.20 -24.25 -12.64
N ASP A 41 -11.49 -24.04 -12.49
CA ASP A 41 -12.20 -22.94 -13.13
C ASP A 41 -11.97 -21.63 -12.35
N ALA A 42 -11.90 -21.71 -11.02
CA ALA A 42 -11.46 -20.58 -10.17
C ALA A 42 -10.06 -20.09 -10.54
N LEU A 43 -9.09 -21.00 -10.76
CA LEU A 43 -7.73 -20.63 -11.16
C LEU A 43 -7.71 -19.94 -12.53
N LYS A 44 -8.45 -20.47 -13.51
CA LYS A 44 -8.57 -19.83 -14.84
C LYS A 44 -9.12 -18.41 -14.74
N LEU A 45 -10.12 -18.19 -13.89
CA LEU A 45 -10.70 -16.87 -13.67
C LEU A 45 -9.64 -15.89 -13.14
N LEU A 46 -8.89 -16.28 -12.10
CA LEU A 46 -7.84 -15.42 -11.53
C LEU A 46 -6.73 -15.10 -12.54
N VAL A 47 -6.34 -16.07 -13.37
CA VAL A 47 -5.37 -15.83 -14.45
C VAL A 47 -5.92 -14.85 -15.49
N ASN A 48 -7.18 -14.99 -15.88
CA ASN A 48 -7.84 -14.07 -16.83
C ASN A 48 -7.97 -12.64 -16.28
N LEU A 49 -8.04 -12.47 -14.96
CA LEU A 49 -8.02 -11.17 -14.29
C LEU A 49 -6.62 -10.54 -14.20
N GLY A 50 -5.57 -11.23 -14.65
CA GLY A 50 -4.19 -10.75 -14.57
C GLY A 50 -3.50 -11.03 -13.23
N LEU A 51 -4.09 -11.87 -12.36
CA LEU A 51 -3.57 -12.20 -11.02
C LEU A 51 -2.63 -13.42 -11.03
N GLY A 52 -2.36 -14.00 -12.20
CA GLY A 52 -1.56 -15.21 -12.34
C GLY A 52 -0.13 -15.05 -11.80
N ASP A 53 0.49 -13.89 -11.99
CA ASP A 53 1.89 -13.66 -11.60
C ASP A 53 2.06 -13.58 -10.08
N ASP A 54 1.11 -12.96 -9.36
CA ASP A 54 1.17 -12.91 -7.90
C ASP A 54 0.93 -14.29 -7.28
N LEU A 55 0.01 -15.09 -7.86
CA LEU A 55 -0.19 -16.48 -7.45
C LEU A 55 1.05 -17.35 -7.68
N LYS A 56 1.69 -17.21 -8.85
CA LYS A 56 2.92 -17.93 -9.18
C LYS A 56 4.05 -17.57 -8.21
N LYS A 57 4.21 -16.28 -7.91
CA LYS A 57 5.17 -15.79 -6.92
C LYS A 57 4.96 -16.41 -5.54
N VAL A 58 3.71 -16.53 -5.06
CA VAL A 58 3.45 -17.19 -3.77
C VAL A 58 3.81 -18.67 -3.84
N LYS A 59 3.40 -19.36 -4.90
CA LYS A 59 3.70 -20.78 -5.11
C LYS A 59 5.21 -21.07 -5.12
N ASP A 60 5.97 -20.24 -5.82
CA ASP A 60 7.44 -20.37 -5.94
C ASP A 60 8.16 -19.99 -4.64
N SER A 61 7.52 -19.20 -3.77
CA SER A 61 8.11 -18.76 -2.49
C SER A 61 8.09 -19.80 -1.37
N LYS A 62 7.45 -20.95 -1.59
CA LYS A 62 7.29 -21.97 -0.57
C LYS A 62 8.61 -22.67 -0.29
N THR A 63 9.20 -22.40 0.88
CA THR A 63 10.47 -22.99 1.32
C THR A 63 10.34 -23.62 2.70
N ILE A 64 11.33 -24.44 3.08
CA ILE A 64 11.41 -24.95 4.45
C ILE A 64 11.83 -23.81 5.37
N THR A 65 11.14 -23.65 6.50
CA THR A 65 11.42 -22.64 7.52
C THR A 65 12.83 -22.83 8.09
N SER A 66 13.57 -21.74 8.24
CA SER A 66 14.89 -21.76 8.88
C SER A 66 14.78 -22.01 10.40
N GLY A 67 15.86 -22.58 10.97
CA GLY A 67 15.98 -22.77 12.42
C GLY A 67 15.17 -23.94 13.01
N LYS A 68 14.93 -23.88 14.33
CA LYS A 68 14.25 -24.95 15.09
C LYS A 68 12.73 -24.98 14.90
N GLY A 69 12.15 -23.91 14.35
CA GLY A 69 10.70 -23.80 14.14
C GLY A 69 10.14 -24.89 13.23
N LYS A 70 10.94 -25.39 12.29
CA LYS A 70 10.56 -26.49 11.38
C LYS A 70 10.16 -27.79 12.08
N TRP A 71 10.67 -28.02 13.29
CA TRP A 71 10.35 -29.19 14.12
C TRP A 71 9.07 -29.00 14.94
N ARG A 72 8.53 -27.78 15.03
CA ARG A 72 7.35 -27.42 15.85
C ARG A 72 6.14 -27.13 14.97
N ASN A 73 5.80 -28.04 14.05
CA ASN A 73 4.67 -27.93 13.12
C ASN A 73 4.64 -26.65 12.23
N ARG A 74 5.78 -25.97 12.07
CA ARG A 74 5.94 -24.79 11.20
C ARG A 74 7.02 -25.05 10.17
N LYS A 75 6.89 -26.15 9.42
CA LYS A 75 7.92 -26.65 8.50
C LYS A 75 8.06 -25.80 7.24
N TYR A 76 6.98 -25.20 6.76
CA TYR A 76 6.98 -24.41 5.53
C TYR A 76 6.63 -22.95 5.81
N THR A 77 7.27 -22.06 5.06
CA THR A 77 6.93 -20.63 4.98
C THR A 77 6.66 -20.27 3.53
N GLU A 78 5.67 -19.43 3.31
CA GLU A 78 5.31 -18.88 2.01
C GLU A 78 4.93 -17.41 2.17
N ARG A 79 4.95 -16.66 1.06
CA ARG A 79 4.53 -15.25 1.05
C ARG A 79 3.01 -15.14 1.13
N VAL A 80 2.55 -14.03 1.67
CA VAL A 80 1.12 -13.68 1.67
C VAL A 80 0.71 -13.27 0.27
N GLY A 81 -0.39 -13.85 -0.23
CA GLY A 81 -0.95 -13.52 -1.53
C GLY A 81 -2.20 -12.65 -1.45
N LEU A 82 -3.09 -12.85 -2.41
CA LEU A 82 -4.30 -12.07 -2.57
C LEU A 82 -5.34 -12.38 -1.48
N LEU A 83 -6.20 -11.40 -1.23
CA LEU A 83 -7.36 -11.53 -0.36
C LEU A 83 -8.63 -11.41 -1.20
N LEU A 84 -9.52 -12.38 -1.12
CA LEU A 84 -10.79 -12.37 -1.81
C LEU A 84 -11.90 -12.13 -0.80
N VAL A 85 -12.61 -11.00 -0.97
CA VAL A 85 -13.61 -10.50 -0.03
C VAL A 85 -15.01 -10.72 -0.58
N HIS A 86 -15.86 -11.37 0.21
CA HIS A 86 -17.20 -11.75 -0.18
C HIS A 86 -18.26 -11.52 0.88
N ASP A 87 -19.51 -11.40 0.43
CA ASP A 87 -20.66 -11.22 1.31
C ASP A 87 -21.45 -12.53 1.54
N GLY A 88 -21.35 -13.49 0.61
CA GLY A 88 -22.15 -14.71 0.65
C GLY A 88 -22.00 -15.54 1.94
N GLU A 89 -23.11 -16.13 2.39
CA GLU A 89 -23.15 -17.02 3.55
C GLU A 89 -22.29 -18.27 3.34
N THR A 90 -22.32 -18.81 2.11
CA THR A 90 -21.57 -19.98 1.70
C THR A 90 -20.10 -19.65 1.45
N GLU A 91 -19.22 -20.43 2.07
CA GLU A 91 -17.78 -20.33 1.83
C GLU A 91 -17.43 -20.76 0.41
N MET A 92 -16.62 -19.96 -0.27
CA MET A 92 -16.15 -20.22 -1.62
C MET A 92 -15.06 -21.32 -1.65
N LYS A 93 -15.49 -22.57 -1.46
CA LYS A 93 -14.61 -23.76 -1.39
C LYS A 93 -13.71 -23.94 -2.63
N ALA A 94 -14.10 -23.43 -3.80
CA ALA A 94 -13.26 -23.52 -5.00
C ALA A 94 -11.95 -22.71 -4.89
N PHE A 95 -11.90 -21.71 -4.02
CA PHE A 95 -10.74 -20.84 -3.84
C PHE A 95 -9.87 -21.26 -2.65
N SER A 96 -10.39 -22.06 -1.71
CA SER A 96 -9.68 -22.42 -0.47
C SER A 96 -8.44 -23.30 -0.69
N ASN A 97 -8.41 -24.07 -1.78
CA ASN A 97 -7.27 -24.93 -2.11
C ASN A 97 -6.19 -24.23 -2.97
N ILE A 98 -6.39 -22.96 -3.35
CA ILE A 98 -5.43 -22.22 -4.17
C ILE A 98 -4.38 -21.60 -3.26
N THR A 99 -3.10 -21.91 -3.50
CA THR A 99 -1.98 -21.34 -2.74
C THR A 99 -1.91 -19.82 -2.94
N GLY A 100 -1.86 -19.06 -1.85
CA GLY A 100 -1.80 -17.60 -1.90
C GLY A 100 -3.14 -16.91 -2.11
N VAL A 101 -4.26 -17.61 -1.95
CA VAL A 101 -5.59 -17.01 -1.88
C VAL A 101 -6.13 -17.18 -0.47
N GLU A 102 -6.46 -16.07 0.18
CA GLU A 102 -7.22 -16.08 1.44
C GLU A 102 -8.63 -15.55 1.20
N LEU A 103 -9.60 -16.14 1.88
CA LEU A 103 -10.99 -15.74 1.84
C LEU A 103 -11.33 -14.92 3.09
N ALA A 104 -12.09 -13.85 2.91
CA ALA A 104 -12.63 -13.07 4.02
C ALA A 104 -14.09 -12.66 3.76
N LYS A 105 -14.89 -12.68 4.81
CA LYS A 105 -16.23 -12.11 4.79
C LYS A 105 -16.14 -10.60 5.04
N VAL A 106 -17.00 -9.83 4.37
CA VAL A 106 -17.02 -8.36 4.50
C VAL A 106 -17.41 -7.93 5.90
N ASP A 107 -18.36 -8.64 6.51
CA ASP A 107 -18.85 -8.37 7.86
C ASP A 107 -17.77 -8.56 8.93
N SER A 108 -16.81 -9.46 8.68
CA SER A 108 -15.75 -9.83 9.62
C SER A 108 -14.34 -9.64 9.05
N LEU A 109 -14.10 -8.47 8.46
CA LEU A 109 -12.78 -8.08 7.95
C LEU A 109 -11.76 -7.90 9.09
N ASN A 110 -10.85 -8.87 9.20
CA ASN A 110 -9.78 -8.85 10.19
C ASN A 110 -8.61 -7.94 9.75
N LEU A 111 -8.11 -7.14 10.70
CA LEU A 111 -6.91 -6.32 10.47
C LEU A 111 -5.66 -7.15 10.20
N LEU A 112 -5.55 -8.35 10.80
CA LEU A 112 -4.40 -9.23 10.60
C LEU A 112 -4.31 -9.77 9.17
N THR A 113 -5.46 -9.99 8.52
CA THR A 113 -5.50 -10.43 7.12
C THR A 113 -5.29 -9.23 6.20
N LEU A 114 -5.96 -8.09 6.43
CA LEU A 114 -5.76 -6.88 5.62
C LEU A 114 -4.31 -6.35 5.69
N CYS A 115 -3.75 -6.28 6.88
CA CYS A 115 -2.44 -5.68 7.15
C CYS A 115 -1.45 -6.70 7.73
N SER A 116 -1.30 -7.86 7.06
CA SER A 116 -0.38 -8.91 7.51
C SER A 116 1.05 -8.38 7.73
N GLY A 117 1.61 -8.62 8.91
CA GLY A 117 2.95 -8.14 9.26
C GLY A 117 3.05 -6.63 9.48
N GLY A 118 1.92 -5.94 9.71
CA GLY A 118 1.88 -4.49 9.97
C GLY A 118 2.08 -3.61 8.74
N ARG A 119 2.10 -4.18 7.53
CA ARG A 119 2.24 -3.44 6.27
C ARG A 119 0.87 -3.22 5.63
N LEU A 120 0.67 -2.05 5.03
CA LEU A 120 -0.54 -1.67 4.29
C LEU A 120 -0.48 -2.19 2.84
N GLY A 121 -1.56 -2.03 2.06
CA GLY A 121 -1.56 -2.32 0.62
C GLY A 121 -1.56 -3.81 0.25
N ARG A 122 -2.41 -4.62 0.87
CA ARG A 122 -2.64 -5.99 0.39
C ARG A 122 -3.43 -5.95 -0.92
N LEU A 123 -3.16 -6.87 -1.84
CA LEU A 123 -3.96 -7.03 -3.05
C LEU A 123 -5.31 -7.67 -2.72
N ILE A 124 -6.40 -6.92 -2.90
CA ILE A 124 -7.77 -7.35 -2.55
C ILE A 124 -8.64 -7.43 -3.81
N VAL A 125 -9.39 -8.52 -3.92
CA VAL A 125 -10.44 -8.72 -4.92
C VAL A 125 -11.79 -8.71 -4.21
N TYR A 126 -12.66 -7.78 -4.56
CA TYR A 126 -14.00 -7.67 -3.99
C TYR A 126 -15.04 -8.30 -4.92
N THR A 127 -16.02 -8.99 -4.34
CA THR A 127 -17.28 -9.25 -5.04
C THR A 127 -18.15 -7.98 -5.08
N LYS A 128 -19.07 -7.88 -6.04
CA LYS A 128 -19.91 -6.70 -6.24
C LYS A 128 -20.78 -6.40 -5.02
N SER A 129 -21.44 -7.42 -4.48
CA SER A 129 -22.23 -7.34 -3.23
C SER A 129 -21.37 -6.85 -2.05
N ALA A 130 -20.20 -7.46 -1.89
CA ALA A 130 -19.23 -7.08 -0.87
C ALA A 130 -18.82 -5.62 -0.95
N PHE A 131 -18.52 -5.12 -2.15
CA PHE A 131 -18.07 -3.76 -2.36
C PHE A 131 -19.16 -2.74 -2.00
N MET A 132 -20.42 -3.01 -2.37
CA MET A 132 -21.54 -2.15 -2.01
C MET A 132 -21.77 -2.11 -0.50
N LYS A 133 -21.70 -3.26 0.16
CA LYS A 133 -21.94 -3.40 1.61
C LYS A 133 -20.90 -2.67 2.47
N LEU A 134 -19.69 -2.45 1.96
CA LEU A 134 -18.66 -1.66 2.67
C LEU A 134 -19.15 -0.25 3.04
N SER A 135 -19.92 0.39 2.16
CA SER A 135 -20.45 1.74 2.42
C SER A 135 -21.39 1.75 3.63
N THR A 136 -22.29 0.76 3.71
CA THR A 136 -23.22 0.58 4.83
C THR A 136 -22.47 0.23 6.12
N ILE A 137 -21.49 -0.67 6.07
CA ILE A 137 -20.76 -1.14 7.26
C ILE A 137 -19.94 -0.02 7.93
N TYR A 138 -19.32 0.85 7.14
CA TYR A 138 -18.50 1.95 7.63
C TYR A 138 -19.27 3.28 7.77
N SER A 139 -20.60 3.20 7.83
CA SER A 139 -21.48 4.31 8.16
C SER A 139 -22.10 4.14 9.55
N ASP A 140 -22.81 5.17 10.02
CA ASP A 140 -23.54 5.14 11.30
C ASP A 140 -24.58 4.01 11.38
N GLU A 141 -25.10 3.55 10.24
CA GLU A 141 -26.06 2.45 10.16
C GLU A 141 -25.44 1.10 10.53
N GLY A 142 -24.21 0.85 10.06
CA GLY A 142 -23.51 -0.41 10.30
C GLY A 142 -22.88 -0.47 11.69
N LYS A 143 -22.30 0.64 12.14
CA LYS A 143 -21.63 0.74 13.43
C LYS A 143 -22.17 1.95 14.19
N LYS A 144 -22.91 1.66 15.27
CA LYS A 144 -23.55 2.69 16.07
C LYS A 144 -22.52 3.70 16.60
N GLY A 145 -22.69 4.96 16.21
CA GLY A 145 -21.83 6.07 16.64
C GLY A 145 -20.44 6.08 15.98
N PHE A 146 -20.30 5.44 14.82
CA PHE A 146 -19.06 5.43 14.05
C PHE A 146 -19.16 6.35 12.84
N SER A 147 -18.36 7.41 12.86
CA SER A 147 -18.07 8.24 11.69
C SER A 147 -16.67 7.95 11.15
N LEU A 148 -16.46 8.23 9.87
CA LEU A 148 -15.12 8.26 9.29
C LEU A 148 -14.31 9.41 9.90
N PRO A 149 -13.01 9.24 10.13
CA PRO A 149 -12.16 10.32 10.62
C PRO A 149 -12.07 11.41 9.55
N ASP A 150 -12.12 12.66 9.98
CA ASP A 150 -11.95 13.81 9.09
C ASP A 150 -10.51 13.94 8.61
N ASN A 151 -10.35 14.49 7.41
CA ASN A 151 -9.04 14.78 6.86
C ASN A 151 -8.43 15.98 7.60
N MET A 152 -7.22 15.81 8.14
CA MET A 152 -6.48 16.92 8.78
C MET A 152 -6.04 17.98 7.76
N ILE A 153 -5.74 17.56 6.53
CA ILE A 153 -5.35 18.41 5.40
C ILE A 153 -6.30 18.07 4.26
N SER A 154 -6.89 19.09 3.64
CA SER A 154 -7.81 18.94 2.50
C SER A 154 -7.10 18.85 1.15
N ILE A 155 -5.85 19.33 1.09
CA ILE A 155 -5.05 19.44 -0.13
C ILE A 155 -4.26 18.15 -0.33
N ASP A 156 -4.29 17.60 -1.55
CA ASP A 156 -3.57 16.37 -1.91
C ASP A 156 -2.06 16.61 -2.15
N ASN A 157 -1.71 17.68 -2.86
CA ASN A 157 -0.34 18.04 -3.21
C ASN A 157 0.10 19.33 -2.52
N LEU A 158 0.82 19.19 -1.41
CA LEU A 158 1.39 20.33 -0.68
C LEU A 158 2.43 21.10 -1.51
N ASP A 159 3.16 20.41 -2.39
CA ASP A 159 4.16 21.04 -3.24
C ASP A 159 3.52 22.00 -4.25
N GLU A 160 2.45 21.57 -4.94
CA GLU A 160 1.71 22.43 -5.86
C GLU A 160 1.08 23.62 -5.13
N TYR A 161 0.55 23.39 -3.94
CA TYR A 161 0.05 24.45 -3.08
C TYR A 161 1.15 25.44 -2.70
N PHE A 162 2.34 24.96 -2.32
CA PHE A 162 3.48 25.81 -2.00
C PHE A 162 3.92 26.67 -3.19
N TYR A 163 3.89 26.13 -4.42
CA TYR A 163 4.23 26.86 -5.63
C TYR A 163 3.08 27.73 -6.18
N SER A 164 1.93 27.77 -5.51
CA SER A 164 0.84 28.66 -5.90
C SER A 164 1.27 30.13 -5.84
N PRO A 165 0.77 30.98 -6.76
CA PRO A 165 1.15 32.38 -6.79
C PRO A 165 0.75 33.13 -5.50
N GLU A 166 -0.33 32.69 -4.86
CA GLU A 166 -0.81 33.24 -3.59
C GLU A 166 0.26 33.11 -2.50
N ILE A 167 0.83 31.91 -2.34
CA ILE A 167 1.88 31.66 -1.34
C ILE A 167 3.20 32.28 -1.77
N GLN A 168 3.60 32.13 -3.03
CA GLN A 168 4.87 32.66 -3.53
C GLN A 168 4.94 34.19 -3.46
N SER A 169 3.81 34.89 -3.59
CA SER A 169 3.75 36.34 -3.41
C SER A 169 4.01 36.81 -1.98
N LEU A 170 3.76 35.94 -0.98
CA LEU A 170 3.95 36.22 0.44
C LEU A 170 5.36 35.86 0.93
N ILE A 171 6.08 35.01 0.19
CA ILE A 171 7.42 34.54 0.58
C ILE A 171 8.49 35.56 0.19
N ASN A 172 9.43 35.81 1.10
CA ASN A 172 10.58 36.67 0.84
C ASN A 172 11.59 36.00 -0.10
N VAL A 173 12.26 36.80 -0.92
CA VAL A 173 13.38 36.33 -1.74
C VAL A 173 14.53 35.84 -0.86
N PRO A 174 15.18 34.71 -1.22
CA PRO A 174 16.30 34.20 -0.44
C PRO A 174 17.49 35.16 -0.52
N SER A 175 18.12 35.45 0.62
CA SER A 175 19.36 36.21 0.67
C SER A 175 20.55 35.32 0.28
N LEU A 176 21.30 35.71 -0.75
CA LEU A 176 22.53 35.02 -1.11
C LEU A 176 23.58 35.29 -0.02
N LEU A 177 23.90 34.27 0.77
CA LEU A 177 25.01 34.34 1.72
C LEU A 177 26.34 34.24 0.96
N PRO A 178 27.32 35.12 1.24
CA PRO A 178 28.63 35.01 0.63
C PRO A 178 29.28 33.70 1.06
N LYS A 179 30.10 33.13 0.17
CA LYS A 179 30.84 31.91 0.48
C LYS A 179 31.81 32.19 1.63
N GLY A 180 31.56 31.56 2.79
CA GLY A 180 32.48 31.64 3.92
C GLY A 180 33.80 30.94 3.60
N THR A 181 34.91 31.65 3.73
CA THR A 181 36.27 31.08 3.68
C THR A 181 36.88 31.10 5.07
N THR A 182 37.41 29.96 5.51
CA THR A 182 38.06 29.83 6.84
C THR A 182 39.53 30.26 6.81
N LYS A 183 40.17 30.18 5.64
CA LYS A 183 41.52 30.67 5.43
C LYS A 183 41.46 32.06 4.83
N LYS A 184 42.23 32.98 5.40
CA LYS A 184 42.46 34.29 4.78
C LYS A 184 43.13 34.09 3.43
N SER A 185 42.64 34.81 2.42
CA SER A 185 43.29 34.83 1.11
C SER A 185 44.68 35.48 1.22
N LYS A 186 45.56 35.22 0.24
CA LYS A 186 46.90 35.85 0.23
C LYS A 186 46.80 37.37 0.17
N GLU A 187 45.87 37.89 -0.61
CA GLU A 187 45.55 39.31 -0.73
C GLU A 187 45.04 39.92 0.58
N GLU A 188 44.27 39.18 1.38
CA GLU A 188 43.85 39.61 2.72
C GLU A 188 45.01 39.65 3.72
N LEU A 189 45.98 38.74 3.60
CA LEU A 189 47.19 38.75 4.44
C LEU A 189 48.13 39.90 4.06
N GLU A 190 48.28 40.18 2.76
CA GLU A 190 49.07 41.32 2.25
C GLU A 190 48.52 42.65 2.77
N LYS A 191 47.21 42.87 2.72
CA LYS A 191 46.55 44.07 3.28
C LYS A 191 46.74 44.21 4.79
N ILE A 192 46.77 43.10 5.54
CA ILE A 192 47.03 43.14 6.98
C ILE A 192 48.47 43.59 7.24
N ASN A 193 49.42 43.11 6.45
CA ASN A 193 50.83 43.51 6.57
C ASN A 193 51.03 44.99 6.21
N GLU A 194 50.40 45.48 5.14
CA GLU A 194 50.40 46.92 4.79
C GLU A 194 49.84 47.80 5.93
N MET A 195 48.79 47.34 6.62
CA MET A 195 48.20 48.05 7.75
C MET A 195 49.12 48.11 8.98
N ILE A 196 49.96 47.10 9.16
CA ILE A 196 50.97 47.04 10.23
C ILE A 196 52.13 48.01 9.94
N GLU A 197 52.51 48.17 8.67
CA GLU A 197 53.61 49.05 8.24
C GLU A 197 53.28 50.56 8.30
N MET A 198 52.01 50.94 8.43
CA MET A 198 51.56 52.34 8.54
C MET A 198 51.63 52.92 9.97
N PHE A 199 51.99 52.10 10.96
CA PHE A 199 52.21 52.51 12.36
C PHE A 199 53.70 52.45 12.70
#